data_AF-A0A957L750-F1
#
_entry.id   AF-A0A957L750-F1
#
_cell.length_a   1.000
_cell.length_b   1.000
_cell.length_c   1.000
_cell.angle_alpha   90.00
_cell.angle_beta   90.00
_cell.angle_gamma   90.00
#
_symmetry.space_group_name_H-M   'P 1'
#
loop_
_entity.id
_entity.type
_entity.pdbx_description
1 polymer ?
#
loop_
_entity_poly.entity_id
_entity_poly.type
_entity_poly.pdbx_seq_one_letter_code
_entity_poly.pdbx_strand_id
1 'polypeptide(L)' 'DFLVFDDDLTQRNRIHCHYMMGLGHLGLAELAEAEKQFEEVLALDRNHIGALLHQRMLTERS' A
#
# COMPACT_ATOMS: atom_id res chain seq x y z
N ASP A 1 -18.40 19.41 12.77
CA ASP A 1 -18.45 17.94 12.74
C ASP A 1 -18.40 17.28 11.35
N PHE A 2 -17.83 17.92 10.33
CA PHE A 2 -17.65 17.32 8.98
C PHE A 2 -16.18 16.96 8.66
N LEU A 3 -15.22 17.65 9.28
CA LEU A 3 -13.78 17.50 9.00
C LEU A 3 -13.21 16.11 9.31
N VAL A 4 -13.69 15.45 10.37
CA VAL A 4 -13.20 14.11 10.77
C VAL A 4 -13.52 13.07 9.69
N PHE A 5 -14.66 13.19 9.01
CA PHE A 5 -15.06 12.23 7.97
C PHE A 5 -14.27 12.42 6.67
N ASP A 6 -13.94 13.65 6.29
CA ASP A 6 -13.18 13.94 5.06
C ASP A 6 -11.70 13.55 5.18
N ASP A 7 -11.09 13.75 6.35
CA ASP A 7 -9.71 13.34 6.60
C ASP A 7 -9.56 11.81 6.60
N ASP A 8 -10.49 11.10 7.23
CA ASP A 8 -10.54 9.63 7.22
C ASP A 8 -10.72 9.07 5.80
N LEU A 9 -11.60 9.69 4.99
CA LEU A 9 -11.82 9.29 3.60
C LEU A 9 -10.59 9.56 2.74
N THR A 10 -9.95 10.71 2.92
CA THR A 10 -8.72 11.06 2.20
C THR A 10 -7.59 10.09 2.52
N GLN A 11 -7.42 9.73 3.79
CA GLN A 11 -6.40 8.76 4.20
C GLN A 11 -6.68 7.36 3.63
N ARG A 12 -7.93 6.89 3.72
CA ARG A 12 -8.33 5.59 3.16
C ARG A 12 -8.14 5.53 1.65
N ASN A 13 -8.47 6.60 0.93
CA ASN A 13 -8.27 6.67 -0.52
C ASN A 13 -6.78 6.61 -0.87
N ARG A 14 -5.91 7.31 -0.14
CA ARG A 14 -4.45 7.23 -0.34
C ARG A 14 -3.93 5.82 -0.12
N ILE A 15 -4.31 5.19 1.00
CA ILE A 15 -3.94 3.78 1.30
C ILE A 15 -4.39 2.87 0.15
N HIS A 16 -5.65 2.98 -0.28
CA HIS A 16 -6.18 2.15 -1.35
C HIS A 16 -5.47 2.37 -2.69
N CYS A 17 -5.21 3.62 -3.07
CA CYS A 17 -4.49 3.95 -4.30
C CYS A 17 -3.07 3.38 -4.31
N HIS A 18 -2.30 3.60 -3.23
CA HIS A 18 -0.96 3.02 -3.12
C HIS A 18 -0.99 1.50 -3.17
N TYR A 19 -1.95 0.87 -2.49
CA TYR A 19 -2.09 -0.58 -2.52
C TYR A 19 -2.39 -1.11 -3.93
N MET A 20 -3.30 -0.47 -4.66
CA MET A 20 -3.62 -0.83 -6.05
C MET A 20 -2.44 -0.64 -7.00
N MET A 21 -1.67 0.45 -6.84
CA MET A 21 -0.45 0.67 -7.62
C MET A 21 0.61 -0.40 -7.33
N GLY A 22 0.82 -0.76 -6.05
CA GLY A 22 1.74 -1.82 -5.67
C GLY A 22 1.38 -3.18 -6.27
N LEU A 23 0.09 -3.53 -6.26
CA LEU A 23 -0.40 -4.74 -6.93
C LEU A 23 -0.20 -4.70 -8.45
N GLY A 24 -0.39 -3.54 -9.08
CA GLY A 24 -0.14 -3.33 -10.51
C GLY A 24 1.32 -3.56 -10.89
N HIS A 25 2.24 -2.90 -10.20
CA HIS A 25 3.69 -3.07 -10.40
C HIS A 25 4.12 -4.52 -10.12
N LEU A 26 3.57 -5.16 -9.06
CA LEU A 26 3.84 -6.56 -8.76
C LEU A 26 3.41 -7.48 -9.91
N GLY A 27 2.24 -7.25 -10.49
CA GLY A 27 1.74 -8.00 -11.65
C GLY A 27 2.58 -7.82 -12.93
N LEU A 28 3.25 -6.67 -13.06
CA LEU A 28 4.20 -6.37 -14.14
C LEU A 28 5.65 -6.81 -13.84
N ALA A 29 5.88 -7.46 -12.70
CA ALA A 29 7.22 -7.82 -12.18
C ALA A 29 8.16 -6.62 -11.94
N GLU A 30 7.62 -5.42 -11.76
CA GLU A 30 8.35 -4.20 -11.40
C GLU A 30 8.55 -4.15 -9.88
N LEU A 31 9.38 -5.06 -9.35
CA LEU A 31 9.43 -5.38 -7.93
C LEU A 31 9.82 -4.19 -7.03
N ALA A 32 10.78 -3.36 -7.47
CA ALA A 32 11.22 -2.20 -6.70
C ALA A 32 10.11 -1.15 -6.54
N GLU A 33 9.31 -0.92 -7.59
CA GLU A 33 8.18 0.02 -7.49
C GLU A 33 7.03 -0.59 -6.69
N ALA A 34 6.79 -1.90 -6.83
CA ALA A 34 5.82 -2.60 -5.99
C ALA A 34 6.16 -2.48 -4.50
N GLU A 35 7.42 -2.72 -4.13
CA GLU A 35 7.92 -2.61 -2.76
C GLU A 35 7.70 -1.20 -2.21
N LYS A 36 8.13 -0.18 -2.95
CA LYS A 36 7.93 1.22 -2.58
C LYS A 36 6.46 1.57 -2.32
N GLN A 37 5.55 1.10 -3.18
CA GLN A 37 4.12 1.36 -2.97
C GLN A 37 3.57 0.66 -1.72
N PHE A 38 4.00 -0.57 -1.42
CA PHE A 38 3.59 -1.25 -0.19
C PHE A 38 4.19 -0.60 1.06
N GLU A 39 5.41 -0.07 1.00
CA GLU A 39 6.00 0.73 2.09
C GLU A 39 5.18 1.99 2.38
N GLU A 40 4.74 2.72 1.35
CA GLU A 40 3.85 3.89 1.54
C GLU A 40 2.52 3.51 2.20
N VAL A 41 1.93 2.36 1.81
CA VAL A 41 0.74 1.83 2.48
C VAL A 41 1.01 1.58 3.97
N LEU A 42 2.13 0.95 4.31
CA LEU A 42 2.48 0.60 5.69
C LEU A 42 2.94 1.79 6.53
N ALA A 43 3.44 2.85 5.90
CA ALA A 43 3.69 4.12 6.55
C ALA A 43 2.37 4.80 6.98
N LEU A 44 1.32 4.68 6.16
CA LEU A 44 -0.01 5.24 6.44
C LEU A 44 -0.88 4.35 7.33
N ASP A 45 -0.77 3.03 7.18
CA ASP A 45 -1.45 2.00 7.99
C ASP A 45 -0.54 0.78 8.18
N ARG A 46 0.17 0.75 9.31
CA ARG A 46 1.11 -0.32 9.68
C ARG A 46 0.46 -1.70 9.81
N ASN A 47 -0.85 -1.76 10.02
CA ASN A 47 -1.59 -3.01 10.20
C ASN A 47 -2.28 -3.49 8.92
N HIS A 48 -2.01 -2.84 7.79
CA HIS A 48 -2.62 -3.18 6.51
C HIS A 48 -2.17 -4.57 6.03
N ILE A 49 -3.01 -5.59 6.28
CA ILE A 49 -2.70 -7.01 6.11
C ILE A 49 -2.24 -7.35 4.68
N GLY A 50 -2.90 -6.77 3.66
CA GLY A 50 -2.55 -7.04 2.26
C GLY A 50 -1.14 -6.61 1.90
N ALA A 51 -0.80 -5.35 2.17
CA ALA A 51 0.54 -4.79 2.01
C ALA A 51 1.60 -5.56 2.81
N LEU A 52 1.34 -5.95 4.08
CA LEU A 52 2.27 -6.78 4.85
C LEU A 52 2.57 -8.12 4.18
N LEU A 53 1.53 -8.80 3.68
CA LEU A 53 1.68 -10.08 2.98
C LEU A 53 2.50 -9.92 1.71
N HIS A 54 2.16 -8.94 0.87
CA HIS A 54 2.84 -8.73 -0.41
C HIS A 54 4.27 -8.22 -0.24
N GLN A 55 4.55 -7.38 0.75
CA GLN A 55 5.92 -6.95 1.05
C GLN A 55 6.79 -8.14 1.47
N ARG A 56 6.28 -9.04 2.32
CA ARG A 56 6.99 -10.28 2.67
C ARG A 56 7.29 -11.13 1.45
N MET A 57 6.30 -11.31 0.57
CA MET A 57 6.48 -12.05 -0.69
C MET A 57 7.57 -11.44 -1.58
N LEU A 58 7.76 -10.12 -1.57
CA LEU A 58 8.83 -9.44 -2.31
C LEU A 58 10.21 -9.70 -1.68
N THR A 59 10.31 -9.54 -0.35
CA THR A 59 11.57 -9.78 0.38
C THR A 59 12.02 -11.24 0.32
N GLU A 60 11.10 -12.20 0.28
CA GLU A 60 11.43 -13.63 0.15
C GLU A 60 11.86 -14.05 -1.26
N ARG A 61 11.66 -13.19 -2.27
CA ARG A 61 12.06 -13.43 -3.67
C ARG A 61 13.42 -12.84 -4.03
N SER A 62 14.01 -12.06 -3.13
CA SER A 62 15.27 -11.32 -3.32
C SER A 62 16.50 -12.19 -3.05
#